data_AF-A0A376UFA7-F1
#
_entry.id   AF-A0A376UFA7-F1
#
_cell.length_a   1.000
_cell.length_b   1.000
_cell.length_c   1.000
_cell.angle_alpha   90.00
_cell.angle_beta   90.00
_cell.angle_gamma   90.00
#
_symmetry.space_group_name_H-M   'P 1'
#
loop_
_entity.id
_entity.type
_entity.pdbx_description
1 polymer ?
#
loop_
_entity_poly.entity_id
_entity_poly.type
_entity_poly.pdbx_seq_one_letter_code
_entity_poly.pdbx_strand_id
1 'polypeptide(L)'
;MVPVVLLQLPQLPLSANGKLDRKALPLPELKAQAPGRAPKAGSETIIAAAFSSLLGCDVQDADADFFALGGHSLLAMKLAAQLSRQVARQVTPGQVMVASTVAKLATIIDAEEDSTRRMGFETILPLREGNGPTLFCFHPASGFAWQFSVLSRYLDPQWSIIGIQSPRPNGPHADGGKPG
;
A
#
# COMPACT_ATOMS: atom_id res chain seq x y z
N MET A 1 7.27 14.64 1.15
CA MET A 1 6.27 15.22 2.09
C MET A 1 4.94 14.55 1.80
N VAL A 2 4.40 13.78 2.75
CA VAL A 2 3.11 13.05 2.60
C VAL A 2 2.16 13.60 3.69
N PRO A 3 0.94 14.06 3.35
CA PRO A 3 -0.04 14.56 4.33
C PRO A 3 -0.36 13.50 5.38
N VAL A 4 -0.68 13.84 6.64
CA VAL A 4 -1.02 12.86 7.69
C VAL A 4 -2.52 12.56 7.82
N VAL A 5 -3.38 13.33 7.14
CA VAL A 5 -4.82 13.09 7.01
C VAL A 5 -5.29 13.67 5.66
N LEU A 6 -6.23 13.00 4.99
CA LEU A 6 -6.99 13.53 3.85
C LEU A 6 -8.47 13.56 4.25
N LEU A 7 -9.14 14.66 3.95
CA LEU A 7 -10.57 14.83 4.20
C LEU A 7 -11.24 15.12 2.87
N GLN A 8 -12.24 14.32 2.52
CA GLN A 8 -13.07 14.60 1.37
C GLN A 8 -14.10 15.66 1.76
N LEU A 9 -14.17 16.74 0.98
CA LEU A 9 -15.18 17.78 1.13
C LEU A 9 -16.07 17.80 -0.10
N PRO A 10 -17.41 17.92 0.05
CA PRO A 10 -18.29 18.13 -1.09
C PRO A 10 -18.02 19.47 -1.78
N GLN A 11 -17.57 20.48 -1.03
CA GLN A 11 -17.18 21.79 -1.54
C GLN A 11 -16.11 22.40 -0.62
N LEU A 12 -15.17 23.17 -1.19
CA LEU A 12 -14.19 23.94 -0.43
C LEU A 12 -14.87 25.14 0.26
N PRO A 13 -14.63 25.37 1.56
CA PRO A 13 -15.17 26.55 2.24
C PRO A 13 -14.48 27.82 1.74
N LEU A 14 -15.26 28.77 1.26
CA LEU A 14 -14.77 30.05 0.76
C LEU A 14 -15.22 31.20 1.68
N SER A 15 -14.33 32.17 1.88
CA SER A 15 -14.63 33.47 2.49
C SER A 15 -15.56 34.30 1.58
N ALA A 16 -16.10 35.40 2.11
CA ALA A 16 -16.94 36.34 1.35
C ALA A 16 -16.30 36.87 0.05
N ASN A 17 -14.97 36.87 -0.03
CA ASN A 17 -14.21 37.30 -1.20
C ASN A 17 -13.82 36.15 -2.15
N GLY A 18 -14.40 34.95 -1.97
CA GLY A 18 -14.15 33.78 -2.82
C GLY A 18 -12.81 33.06 -2.59
N LYS A 19 -12.03 33.44 -1.58
CA LYS A 19 -10.77 32.77 -1.20
C LYS A 19 -11.03 31.63 -0.21
N LEU A 20 -10.22 30.56 -0.23
CA LEU A 20 -10.28 29.46 0.74
C LEU A 20 -10.26 29.98 2.19
N ASP A 21 -11.30 29.70 2.95
CA ASP A 21 -11.34 29.95 4.38
C ASP A 21 -10.77 28.74 5.14
N ARG A 22 -9.49 28.84 5.50
CA ARG A 22 -8.78 27.78 6.22
C ARG A 22 -9.33 27.52 7.61
N LYS A 23 -9.99 28.50 8.25
CA LYS A 23 -10.55 28.33 9.59
C LYS A 23 -11.85 27.53 9.58
N ALA A 24 -12.53 27.52 8.43
CA ALA A 24 -13.75 26.75 8.21
C ALA A 24 -13.48 25.32 7.71
N LEU A 25 -12.21 24.93 7.50
CA LEU A 25 -11.87 23.54 7.21
C LEU A 25 -12.15 22.67 8.45
N PRO A 26 -12.83 21.53 8.29
CA PRO A 26 -13.09 20.64 9.41
C PRO A 26 -11.79 20.06 9.97
N LEU A 27 -11.77 19.87 11.29
CA LEU A 27 -10.69 19.17 11.98
C LEU A 27 -10.83 17.66 11.71
N PRO A 28 -9.72 16.95 11.47
CA PRO A 28 -9.75 15.51 11.28
C PRO A 28 -10.05 14.77 12.59
N GLU A 29 -10.95 13.80 12.55
CA GLU A 29 -11.16 12.84 13.62
C GLU A 29 -10.23 11.62 13.41
N LEU A 30 -9.28 11.42 14.31
CA LEU A 30 -8.42 10.23 14.30
C LEU A 30 -9.18 9.07 14.94
N LYS A 31 -9.83 8.23 14.13
CA LYS A 31 -10.42 6.98 14.63
C LYS A 31 -9.33 5.95 14.91
N ALA A 32 -9.30 5.44 16.13
CA ALA A 32 -8.56 4.23 16.45
C ALA A 32 -9.19 3.04 15.68
N GLN A 33 -8.39 2.29 14.94
CA GLN A 33 -8.85 1.01 14.38
C GLN A 33 -9.17 0.05 15.53
N ALA A 34 -10.27 -0.69 15.39
CA ALA A 34 -10.59 -1.76 16.33
C ALA A 34 -9.44 -2.78 16.31
N PRO A 35 -9.00 -3.32 17.47
CA PRO A 35 -7.94 -4.32 17.49
C PRO A 35 -8.43 -5.56 16.73
N GLY A 36 -7.70 -5.97 15.70
CA GLY A 36 -7.92 -7.23 15.01
C GLY A 36 -7.39 -8.41 15.81
N ARG A 37 -7.20 -9.55 15.12
CA ARG A 37 -6.81 -10.81 15.75
C ARG A 37 -5.28 -10.86 15.93
N ALA A 38 -4.79 -11.36 17.06
CA ALA A 38 -3.36 -11.58 17.26
C ALA A 38 -2.74 -12.53 16.21
N PRO A 39 -1.49 -12.30 15.75
CA PRO A 39 -0.75 -13.19 14.85
C PRO A 39 -0.68 -14.64 15.35
N LYS A 40 -0.85 -15.59 14.44
CA LYS A 40 -0.59 -17.01 14.71
C LYS A 40 0.93 -17.26 14.77
N ALA A 41 1.31 -18.32 15.47
CA ALA A 41 2.67 -18.83 15.42
C ALA A 41 3.06 -19.20 13.97
N GLY A 42 4.33 -19.04 13.62
CA GLY A 42 4.86 -19.27 12.27
C GLY A 42 5.03 -17.97 11.48
N SER A 43 4.66 -17.98 10.19
CA SER A 43 4.90 -16.88 9.26
C SER A 43 4.29 -15.55 9.69
N GLU A 44 3.06 -15.54 10.25
CA GLU A 44 2.43 -14.31 10.75
C GLU A 44 3.29 -13.61 11.83
N THR A 45 3.92 -14.36 12.75
CA THR A 45 4.78 -13.78 13.80
C THR A 45 6.07 -13.19 13.23
N ILE A 46 6.69 -13.85 12.25
CA ILE A 46 7.90 -13.36 11.57
C ILE A 46 7.59 -12.06 10.83
N ILE A 47 6.45 -12.01 10.14
CA ILE A 47 6.01 -10.84 9.38
C ILE A 47 5.66 -9.68 10.31
N ALA A 48 4.92 -9.93 11.40
CA ALA A 48 4.58 -8.92 12.39
C ALA A 48 5.85 -8.31 13.03
N ALA A 49 6.86 -9.13 13.33
CA ALA A 49 8.15 -8.65 13.83
C ALA A 49 8.91 -7.81 12.79
N ALA A 50 8.88 -8.21 11.52
CA ALA A 50 9.49 -7.45 10.43
C ALA A 50 8.79 -6.10 10.20
N PHE A 51 7.44 -6.07 10.27
CA PHE A 51 6.66 -4.83 10.24
C PHE A 51 7.08 -3.92 11.39
N SER A 52 7.10 -4.45 12.61
CA SER A 52 7.42 -3.69 13.81
C SER A 52 8.81 -3.05 13.73
N SER A 53 9.80 -3.82 13.26
CA SER A 53 11.17 -3.35 13.09
C SER A 53 11.30 -2.23 12.04
N LEU A 54 10.51 -2.27 10.97
CA LEU A 54 10.61 -1.29 9.88
C LEU A 54 9.76 -0.04 10.10
N LEU A 55 8.64 -0.20 10.80
CA LEU A 55 7.66 0.87 11.06
C LEU A 55 7.92 1.59 12.39
N GLY A 56 8.70 0.98 13.30
CA GLY A 56 9.01 1.56 14.61
C GLY A 56 7.82 1.57 15.57
N CYS A 57 6.85 0.68 15.37
CA CYS A 57 5.71 0.46 16.26
C CYS A 57 5.54 -1.03 16.56
N ASP A 58 4.88 -1.36 17.67
CA ASP A 58 4.60 -2.76 18.02
C ASP A 58 3.35 -3.25 17.27
N VAL A 59 3.53 -4.17 16.34
CA VAL A 59 2.46 -4.74 15.50
C VAL A 59 2.03 -6.08 16.09
N GLN A 60 0.91 -6.07 16.81
CA GLN A 60 0.31 -7.25 17.44
C GLN A 60 -1.00 -7.70 16.79
N ASP A 61 -1.32 -7.16 15.60
CA ASP A 61 -2.55 -7.45 14.87
C ASP A 61 -2.22 -8.13 13.54
N ALA A 62 -2.86 -9.26 13.25
CA ALA A 62 -2.71 -10.01 12.00
C ALA A 62 -3.37 -9.27 10.81
N ASP A 63 -4.33 -8.40 11.08
CA ASP A 63 -5.04 -7.61 10.07
C ASP A 63 -4.46 -6.20 9.91
N ALA A 64 -3.38 -5.89 10.63
CA ALA A 64 -2.64 -4.63 10.48
C ALA A 64 -2.11 -4.46 9.05
N ASP A 65 -2.55 -3.38 8.40
CA ASP A 65 -2.11 -3.00 7.06
C ASP A 65 -0.80 -2.20 7.12
N PHE A 66 0.21 -2.67 6.39
CA PHE A 66 1.54 -2.09 6.33
C PHE A 66 1.54 -0.61 5.93
N PHE A 67 0.72 -0.23 4.93
CA PHE A 67 0.68 1.13 4.40
C PHE A 67 -0.15 2.05 5.28
N ALA A 68 -1.23 1.54 5.89
CA ALA A 68 -2.00 2.28 6.89
C ALA A 68 -1.15 2.62 8.13
N LEU A 69 -0.23 1.74 8.52
CA LEU A 69 0.71 1.95 9.63
C LEU A 69 1.87 2.90 9.30
N GLY A 70 1.96 3.40 8.06
CA GLY A 70 3.02 4.34 7.64
C GLY A 70 4.08 3.74 6.73
N GLY A 71 3.92 2.48 6.32
CA GLY A 71 4.70 1.86 5.27
C GLY A 71 4.55 2.58 3.93
N HIS A 72 5.56 2.45 3.09
CA HIS A 72 5.57 2.98 1.72
C HIS A 72 6.42 2.09 0.82
N SER A 73 6.41 2.35 -0.50
CA SER A 73 7.07 1.49 -1.50
C SER A 73 8.53 1.14 -1.17
N LEU A 74 9.34 2.10 -0.76
CA LEU A 74 10.73 1.83 -0.35
C LEU A 74 10.83 0.94 0.91
N LEU A 75 9.95 1.12 1.91
CA LEU A 75 9.90 0.21 3.06
C LEU A 75 9.38 -1.17 2.65
N ALA A 76 8.44 -1.26 1.71
CA ALA A 76 7.95 -2.53 1.17
C ALA A 76 9.08 -3.30 0.44
N MET A 77 9.96 -2.61 -0.29
CA MET A 77 11.16 -3.21 -0.87
C MET A 77 12.11 -3.77 0.19
N LYS A 78 12.35 -3.02 1.28
CA LYS A 78 13.18 -3.48 2.41
C LYS A 78 12.55 -4.67 3.12
N LEU A 79 11.24 -4.63 3.35
CA LEU A 79 10.46 -5.70 3.94
C LEU A 79 10.59 -6.99 3.13
N ALA A 80 10.35 -6.93 1.82
CA ALA A 80 10.49 -8.07 0.92
C ALA A 80 11.90 -8.68 0.98
N ALA A 81 12.94 -7.84 0.96
CA ALA A 81 14.32 -8.30 1.07
C ALA A 81 14.63 -8.93 2.45
N GLN A 82 14.08 -8.38 3.54
CA GLN A 82 14.24 -8.92 4.88
C GLN A 82 13.55 -10.27 5.04
N LEU A 83 12.28 -10.37 4.62
CA LEU A 83 11.52 -11.60 4.68
C LEU A 83 12.15 -12.70 3.82
N SER A 84 12.65 -12.37 2.63
CA SER A 84 13.37 -13.31 1.76
C SER A 84 14.60 -13.96 2.41
N ARG A 85 15.19 -13.32 3.44
CA ARG A 85 16.31 -13.90 4.21
C ARG A 85 15.86 -14.76 5.39
N GLN A 86 14.61 -14.59 5.83
CA GLN A 86 14.06 -15.26 7.01
C GLN A 86 13.16 -16.45 6.64
N VAL A 87 12.63 -16.47 5.42
CA VAL A 87 11.78 -17.54 4.90
C VAL A 87 12.50 -18.29 3.78
N ALA A 88 12.13 -19.55 3.54
CA ALA A 88 12.80 -20.42 2.58
C ALA A 88 12.59 -20.03 1.09
N ARG A 89 11.94 -18.91 0.81
CA ARG A 89 11.56 -18.48 -0.54
C ARG A 89 11.75 -17.00 -0.75
N GLN A 90 11.85 -16.61 -2.01
CA GLN A 90 11.90 -15.21 -2.40
C GLN A 90 10.54 -14.54 -2.20
N VAL A 91 10.53 -13.44 -1.45
CA VAL A 91 9.39 -12.54 -1.28
C VAL A 91 9.62 -11.31 -2.15
N THR A 92 8.63 -10.92 -2.95
CA THR A 92 8.77 -9.77 -3.86
C THR A 92 8.09 -8.52 -3.29
N PRO A 93 8.53 -7.30 -3.65
CA PRO A 93 7.82 -6.09 -3.28
C PRO A 93 6.38 -6.08 -3.80
N GLY A 94 6.14 -6.64 -4.99
CA GLY A 94 4.80 -6.73 -5.56
C GLY A 94 3.84 -7.58 -4.72
N GLN A 95 4.32 -8.67 -4.11
CA GLN A 95 3.53 -9.44 -3.14
C GLN A 95 3.10 -8.59 -1.93
N VAL A 96 4.01 -7.76 -1.40
CA VAL A 96 3.68 -6.81 -0.31
C VAL A 96 2.65 -5.77 -0.76
N MET A 97 2.71 -5.33 -2.03
CA MET A 97 1.74 -4.36 -2.56
C MET A 97 0.32 -4.93 -2.64
N VAL A 98 0.15 -6.19 -3.01
CA VAL A 98 -1.18 -6.83 -3.15
C VAL A 98 -1.69 -7.46 -1.86
N ALA A 99 -0.79 -7.87 -0.97
CA ALA A 99 -1.07 -8.52 0.30
C ALA A 99 -0.42 -7.71 1.43
N SER A 100 -1.00 -6.55 1.72
CA SER A 100 -0.44 -5.53 2.62
C SER A 100 -0.62 -5.82 4.12
N THR A 101 -1.44 -6.81 4.49
CA THR A 101 -1.63 -7.20 5.90
C THR A 101 -0.75 -8.39 6.29
N VAL A 102 -0.48 -8.54 7.58
CA VAL A 102 0.31 -9.68 8.11
C VAL A 102 -0.30 -11.02 7.68
N ALA A 103 -1.61 -11.20 7.86
CA ALA A 103 -2.31 -12.44 7.52
C ALA A 103 -2.35 -12.71 6.01
N LYS A 104 -2.63 -11.68 5.18
CA LYS A 104 -2.65 -11.83 3.72
C LYS A 104 -1.25 -12.18 3.21
N LEU A 105 -0.22 -11.50 3.70
CA LEU A 105 1.16 -11.77 3.28
C LEU A 105 1.63 -13.15 3.71
N ALA A 106 1.28 -13.59 4.93
CA ALA A 106 1.56 -14.94 5.42
C ALA A 106 0.93 -16.00 4.50
N THR A 107 -0.33 -15.82 4.13
CA THR A 107 -1.04 -16.72 3.19
C THR A 107 -0.29 -16.84 1.87
N ILE A 108 0.17 -15.71 1.31
CA ILE A 108 0.94 -15.74 0.08
C ILE A 108 2.30 -16.40 0.29
N ILE A 109 2.96 -16.17 1.42
CA ILE A 109 4.26 -16.77 1.79
C ILE A 109 4.17 -18.28 1.96
N ASP A 110 3.10 -18.77 2.55
CA ASP A 110 2.91 -20.18 2.85
C ASP A 110 2.34 -20.96 1.65
N ALA A 111 1.81 -20.28 0.63
CA ALA A 111 1.33 -20.91 -0.61
C ALA A 111 2.49 -21.43 -1.49
N GLU A 112 2.33 -22.63 -2.07
CA GLU A 112 3.38 -23.37 -2.80
C GLU A 112 3.53 -23.00 -4.30
N GLU A 113 2.88 -21.96 -4.81
CA GLU A 113 2.80 -21.71 -6.26
C GLU A 113 3.78 -20.66 -6.82
N ASP A 114 4.45 -21.02 -7.93
CA ASP A 114 5.26 -20.15 -8.79
C ASP A 114 4.47 -18.98 -9.41
N SER A 115 3.13 -19.10 -9.50
CA SER A 115 2.19 -18.08 -10.00
C SER A 115 2.29 -16.77 -9.23
N THR A 116 2.70 -16.83 -7.95
CA THR A 116 2.75 -15.68 -7.05
C THR A 116 3.91 -14.71 -7.31
N ARG A 117 4.90 -15.08 -8.14
CA ARG A 117 6.08 -14.24 -8.41
C ARG A 117 5.77 -12.97 -9.20
N ARG A 118 4.74 -12.99 -10.04
CA ARG A 118 4.33 -11.84 -10.86
C ARG A 118 3.35 -10.90 -10.17
N MET A 119 2.87 -11.28 -8.98
CA MET A 119 1.91 -10.47 -8.23
C MET A 119 2.43 -9.05 -7.96
N GLY A 120 1.57 -8.07 -8.21
CA GLY A 120 1.84 -6.65 -8.02
C GLY A 120 2.48 -5.96 -9.23
N PHE A 121 2.72 -6.70 -10.30
CA PHE A 121 3.24 -6.22 -11.59
C PHE A 121 2.20 -6.33 -12.72
N GLU A 122 0.95 -6.63 -12.40
CA GLU A 122 -0.16 -6.60 -13.34
C GLU A 122 -0.60 -5.16 -13.62
N THR A 123 -1.29 -4.95 -14.76
CA THR A 123 -1.88 -3.65 -15.12
C THR A 123 -2.80 -3.10 -14.02
N ILE A 124 -3.48 -3.98 -13.29
CA ILE A 124 -4.35 -3.61 -12.18
C ILE A 124 -3.66 -3.98 -10.87
N LEU A 125 -3.43 -2.98 -10.03
CA LEU A 125 -2.88 -3.16 -8.69
C LEU A 125 -3.92 -2.84 -7.62
N PRO A 126 -4.44 -3.85 -6.89
CA PRO A 126 -5.30 -3.60 -5.74
C PRO A 126 -4.47 -3.05 -4.59
N LEU A 127 -4.51 -1.74 -4.36
CA LEU A 127 -3.79 -1.08 -3.27
C LEU A 127 -4.55 -1.16 -1.94
N ARG A 128 -5.88 -1.19 -1.99
CA ARG A 128 -6.77 -1.45 -0.84
C ARG A 128 -8.11 -1.95 -1.34
N GLU A 129 -8.58 -3.06 -0.79
CA GLU A 129 -9.93 -3.57 -1.01
C GLU A 129 -10.90 -2.90 -0.03
N GLY A 130 -11.96 -2.30 -0.55
CA GLY A 130 -13.06 -1.72 0.20
C GLY A 130 -14.42 -2.15 -0.37
N ASN A 131 -15.50 -1.70 0.26
CA ASN A 131 -16.88 -2.00 -0.11
C ASN A 131 -17.69 -0.77 -0.55
N GLY A 132 -17.06 0.40 -0.60
CA GLY A 132 -17.63 1.67 -1.04
C GLY A 132 -17.11 2.09 -2.42
N PRO A 133 -17.01 3.40 -2.70
CA PRO A 133 -16.56 3.89 -4.00
C PRO A 133 -15.08 3.57 -4.27
N THR A 134 -14.72 3.51 -5.55
CA THR A 134 -13.37 3.15 -6.00
C THR A 134 -12.62 4.38 -6.48
N LEU A 135 -11.44 4.64 -5.90
CA LEU A 135 -10.47 5.59 -6.42
C LEU A 135 -9.49 4.88 -7.38
N PHE A 136 -9.42 5.36 -8.62
CA PHE A 136 -8.44 4.91 -9.61
C PHE A 136 -7.21 5.82 -9.63
N CYS A 137 -6.02 5.24 -9.48
CA CYS A 137 -4.75 5.96 -9.48
C CYS A 137 -3.90 5.56 -10.71
N PHE A 138 -3.73 6.48 -11.65
CA PHE A 138 -2.93 6.23 -12.86
C PHE A 138 -1.44 6.40 -12.57
N HIS A 139 -0.64 5.45 -13.05
CA HIS A 139 0.81 5.46 -12.86
C HIS A 139 1.46 6.77 -13.36
N PRO A 140 2.54 7.24 -12.69
CA PRO A 140 3.37 8.32 -13.21
C PRO A 140 4.30 7.78 -14.31
N ALA A 141 5.28 8.58 -14.74
CA ALA A 141 6.27 8.20 -15.75
C ALA A 141 7.05 6.90 -15.44
N SER A 142 7.10 6.48 -14.17
CA SER A 142 7.74 5.21 -13.76
C SER A 142 7.00 3.97 -14.23
N GLY A 143 5.71 4.06 -14.61
CA GLY A 143 4.87 2.92 -14.99
C GLY A 143 4.20 2.20 -13.82
N PHE A 144 4.56 2.49 -12.57
CA PHE A 144 4.02 1.82 -11.39
C PHE A 144 3.19 2.75 -10.49
N ALA A 145 2.00 2.29 -10.10
CA ALA A 145 1.12 2.98 -9.17
C ALA A 145 1.52 2.83 -7.68
N TRP A 146 2.68 2.25 -7.38
CA TRP A 146 3.10 1.90 -6.01
C TRP A 146 3.20 3.09 -5.06
N GLN A 147 3.52 4.27 -5.60
CA GLN A 147 3.60 5.51 -4.83
C GLN A 147 2.27 5.93 -4.20
N PHE A 148 1.13 5.43 -4.70
CA PHE A 148 -0.19 5.74 -4.17
C PHE A 148 -0.59 4.84 -3.00
N SER A 149 0.23 3.84 -2.62
CA SER A 149 -0.01 3.00 -1.43
C SER A 149 -0.26 3.80 -0.16
N VAL A 150 0.43 4.94 -0.01
CA VAL A 150 0.28 5.84 1.14
C VAL A 150 -1.11 6.47 1.27
N LEU A 151 -1.92 6.49 0.20
CA LEU A 151 -3.28 7.05 0.24
C LEU A 151 -4.23 6.21 1.10
N SER A 152 -3.97 4.90 1.23
CA SER A 152 -4.75 3.97 2.07
C SER A 152 -4.88 4.44 3.52
N ARG A 153 -3.91 5.19 4.02
CA ARG A 153 -3.90 5.73 5.38
C ARG A 153 -4.89 6.87 5.59
N TYR A 154 -5.26 7.56 4.52
CA TYR A 154 -5.92 8.85 4.59
C TYR A 154 -7.33 8.87 4.01
N LEU A 155 -7.66 7.89 3.19
CA LEU A 155 -9.00 7.74 2.65
C LEU A 155 -9.88 6.94 3.61
N ASP A 156 -11.18 7.24 3.62
CA ASP A 156 -12.18 6.49 4.39
C ASP A 156 -12.00 4.98 4.16
N PRO A 157 -11.97 4.13 5.21
CA PRO A 157 -11.70 2.70 5.08
C PRO A 157 -12.63 1.94 4.12
N GLN A 158 -13.83 2.45 3.85
CA GLN A 158 -14.76 1.83 2.89
C GLN A 158 -14.29 1.97 1.44
N TRP A 159 -13.45 2.95 1.11
CA TRP A 159 -13.02 3.18 -0.27
C TRP A 159 -12.06 2.11 -0.77
N SER A 160 -12.33 1.60 -1.97
CA SER A 160 -11.38 0.80 -2.73
C SER A 160 -10.34 1.70 -3.40
N ILE A 161 -9.08 1.25 -3.45
CA ILE A 161 -8.00 1.95 -4.15
C ILE A 161 -7.39 1.00 -5.17
N ILE A 162 -7.49 1.38 -6.45
CA ILE A 162 -6.97 0.60 -7.57
C ILE A 162 -5.92 1.42 -8.32
N GLY A 163 -4.70 0.93 -8.37
CA GLY A 163 -3.65 1.45 -9.21
C GLY A 163 -3.74 0.89 -10.63
N ILE A 164 -3.61 1.76 -11.63
CA ILE A 164 -3.46 1.36 -13.04
C ILE A 164 -2.00 1.52 -13.42
N GLN A 165 -1.36 0.42 -13.80
CA GLN A 165 0.06 0.33 -14.13
C GLN A 165 0.27 0.16 -15.63
N SER A 166 1.45 0.56 -16.10
CA SER A 166 2.01 0.13 -17.38
C SER A 166 3.24 -0.70 -17.07
N PRO A 167 3.06 -1.96 -16.65
CA PRO A 167 4.18 -2.84 -16.37
C PRO A 167 4.85 -3.13 -17.71
N ARG A 168 6.01 -2.52 -17.94
CA ARG A 168 6.77 -2.80 -19.16
C ARG A 168 7.30 -4.22 -19.02
N PRO A 169 6.93 -5.19 -19.89
CA PRO A 169 7.53 -6.51 -19.86
C PRO A 169 9.07 -6.46 -20.04
N ASN A 170 9.60 -5.37 -20.62
CA ASN A 170 11.03 -5.20 -20.95
C ASN A 170 11.70 -3.94 -20.33
N GLY A 171 11.07 -3.26 -19.35
CA GLY A 171 11.66 -2.09 -18.69
C GLY A 171 11.75 -0.80 -19.54
N PRO A 172 12.21 0.33 -18.96
CA PRO A 172 12.17 1.67 -19.57
C PRO A 172 13.04 1.91 -20.81
N HIS A 173 13.96 0.99 -21.14
CA HIS A 173 15.04 1.23 -22.11
C HIS A 173 15.01 0.30 -23.34
N ALA A 174 13.93 -0.45 -23.57
CA ALA A 174 13.92 -1.45 -24.66
C ALA A 174 13.72 -0.86 -26.06
N ASP A 175 13.36 0.43 -26.20
CA ASP A 175 13.20 1.08 -27.51
C ASP A 175 14.41 1.97 -27.83
N GLY A 176 15.59 1.35 -27.81
CA GLY A 176 16.77 1.86 -28.51
C GLY A 176 16.68 1.50 -29.98
N GLY A 177 15.63 1.96 -30.67
CA GLY A 177 15.55 1.88 -32.12
C GLY A 177 16.75 2.61 -32.72
N LYS A 178 17.72 1.85 -33.25
CA LYS A 178 18.75 2.42 -34.12
C LYS A 178 18.04 3.03 -35.33
N PRO A 179 18.27 4.31 -35.66
CA PRO A 179 17.87 4.82 -36.97
C PRO A 179 18.75 4.13 -38.01
N GLY A 180 18.12 3.37 -38.89
CA GLY A 180 18.69 2.92 -40.16
C GLY A 180 18.61 4.02 -41.22
#